data_AF-S9NXT9-F1
#
_entry.id   AF-S9NXT9-F1
#
_cell.length_a   1.000
_cell.length_b   1.000
_cell.length_c   1.000
_cell.angle_alpha   90.00
_cell.angle_beta   90.00
_cell.angle_gamma   90.00
#
_symmetry.space_group_name_H-M   'P 1'
#
loop_
_entity.id
_entity.type
_entity.pdbx_description
1 polymer ?
#
loop_
_entity_poly.entity_id
_entity_poly.type
_entity_poly.pdbx_seq_one_letter_code
_entity_poly.pdbx_strand_id
1 'polypeptide(L)'
;MFGELEAVLESEGRSLGQPKAALLAFGVAVMAYNVLSVVKAAVEVGQEEEAAKRGWQVSTFYIATEVKATYSGMMTAVEPQEWSGQGEESAEQLSEVLLELAKQVKLSTLRKHPRAAKKKVKKGYVSAEEARKHVATARVLKGEKP
;
A
#
# COMPACT_ATOMS: atom_id res chain seq x y z
N MET A 1 -3.58 1.84 -7.22
CA MET A 1 -4.62 0.81 -7.05
C MET A 1 -4.11 -0.62 -7.26
N PHE A 2 -4.12 -1.22 -8.47
CA PHE A 2 -3.74 -2.66 -8.63
C PHE A 2 -2.31 -2.99 -8.17
N GLY A 3 -1.31 -2.21 -8.59
CA GLY A 3 0.07 -2.43 -8.15
C GLY A 3 0.33 -2.11 -6.67
N GLU A 4 -0.54 -1.33 -6.02
CA GLU A 4 -0.44 -1.07 -4.57
C GLU A 4 -1.08 -2.21 -3.77
N LEU A 5 -2.23 -2.71 -4.22
CA LEU A 5 -2.87 -3.90 -3.65
C LEU A 5 -1.95 -5.11 -3.72
N GLU A 6 -1.33 -5.34 -4.88
CA GLU A 6 -0.37 -6.44 -5.08
C GLU A 6 0.84 -6.33 -4.16
N ALA A 7 1.43 -5.14 -4.03
CA ALA A 7 2.60 -4.91 -3.17
C ALA A 7 2.28 -4.99 -1.67
N VAL A 8 1.04 -4.69 -1.26
CA VAL A 8 0.62 -4.68 0.15
C VAL A 8 0.14 -6.06 0.61
N LEU A 9 -0.39 -6.89 -0.28
CA LEU A 9 -1.12 -8.12 0.09
C LEU A 9 -0.44 -9.43 -0.35
N GLU A 10 0.78 -9.38 -0.88
CA GLU A 10 1.58 -10.56 -1.24
C GLU A 10 0.79 -11.55 -2.12
N SER A 11 0.22 -11.07 -3.23
CA SER A 11 -0.67 -11.80 -4.16
C SER A 11 -0.07 -13.03 -4.87
N GLU A 12 1.05 -13.60 -4.42
CA GLU A 12 1.77 -14.72 -5.04
C GLU A 12 1.91 -15.95 -4.11
N GLY A 13 0.89 -16.23 -3.29
CA GLY A 13 0.79 -17.49 -2.53
C GLY A 13 0.47 -18.71 -3.41
N ARG A 14 1.13 -19.85 -3.17
CA ARG A 14 0.96 -21.11 -3.94
C ARG A 14 -0.49 -21.63 -4.06
N SER A 15 -1.39 -21.23 -3.16
CA SER A 15 -2.81 -21.62 -3.15
C SER A 15 -3.73 -20.74 -4.02
N LEU A 16 -3.22 -19.64 -4.58
CA LEU A 16 -4.00 -18.71 -5.42
C LEU A 16 -4.33 -19.24 -6.83
N GLY A 17 -3.84 -20.43 -7.19
CA GLY A 17 -4.25 -21.13 -8.43
C GLY A 17 -5.69 -21.68 -8.40
N GLN A 18 -6.37 -21.64 -7.25
CA GLN A 18 -7.79 -22.02 -7.14
C GLN A 18 -8.70 -20.80 -7.41
N PRO A 19 -9.52 -20.79 -8.47
CA PRO A 19 -10.29 -19.61 -8.88
C PRO A 19 -11.20 -19.01 -7.79
N LYS A 20 -11.79 -19.86 -6.95
CA LYS A 20 -12.66 -19.41 -5.84
C LYS A 20 -11.87 -18.75 -4.70
N ALA A 21 -10.71 -19.31 -4.36
CA ALA A 21 -9.83 -18.74 -3.33
C ALA A 21 -9.23 -17.41 -3.79
N ALA A 22 -8.87 -17.29 -5.07
CA ALA A 22 -8.39 -16.05 -5.66
C ALA A 22 -9.44 -14.94 -5.63
N LEU A 23 -10.70 -15.24 -5.95
CA LEU A 23 -11.78 -14.24 -5.90
C LEU A 23 -12.05 -13.76 -4.46
N LEU A 24 -12.04 -14.67 -3.49
CA LEU A 24 -12.18 -14.30 -2.08
C LEU A 24 -11.01 -13.42 -1.62
N ALA A 25 -9.77 -13.83 -1.90
CA ALA A 25 -8.58 -13.06 -1.57
C ALA A 25 -8.62 -11.65 -2.19
N PHE A 26 -9.06 -11.55 -3.45
CA PHE A 26 -9.26 -10.27 -4.12
C PHE A 26 -10.37 -9.42 -3.46
N GLY A 27 -11.49 -10.01 -3.06
CA GLY A 27 -12.55 -9.29 -2.33
C GLY A 27 -12.05 -8.73 -1.00
N VAL A 28 -11.35 -9.56 -0.21
CA VAL A 28 -10.72 -9.16 1.06
C VAL A 28 -9.68 -8.06 0.82
N ALA A 29 -8.89 -8.17 -0.25
CA ALA A 29 -7.92 -7.17 -0.65
C ALA A 29 -8.55 -5.79 -0.88
N VAL A 30 -9.65 -5.75 -1.64
CA VAL A 30 -10.38 -4.51 -1.91
C VAL A 30 -10.95 -3.92 -0.61
N MET A 31 -11.55 -4.75 0.24
CA MET A 31 -12.07 -4.30 1.53
C MET A 31 -10.96 -3.72 2.43
N ALA A 32 -9.83 -4.41 2.56
CA ALA A 32 -8.68 -3.94 3.32
C ALA A 32 -8.14 -2.61 2.78
N TYR A 33 -8.10 -2.44 1.46
CA TYR A 33 -7.70 -1.17 0.85
C TYR A 33 -8.67 -0.03 1.13
N ASN A 34 -9.98 -0.29 1.17
CA ASN A 34 -10.96 0.73 1.56
C ASN A 34 -10.70 1.20 3.00
N VAL A 35 -10.47 0.27 3.93
CA VAL A 35 -10.13 0.60 5.32
C VAL A 35 -8.84 1.43 5.39
N LEU A 36 -7.78 0.97 4.72
CA LEU A 36 -6.49 1.70 4.68
C LEU A 36 -6.63 3.08 4.03
N SER A 37 -7.51 3.24 3.05
CA SER A 37 -7.77 4.52 2.39
C SER A 37 -8.47 5.51 3.33
N VAL A 38 -9.43 5.05 4.13
CA VAL A 38 -10.10 5.86 5.16
C VAL A 38 -9.10 6.29 6.23
N VAL A 39 -8.30 5.36 6.76
CA VAL A 39 -7.26 5.67 7.76
C VAL A 39 -6.25 6.67 7.21
N LYS A 40 -5.79 6.46 5.97
CA LYS A 40 -4.88 7.38 5.30
C LYS A 40 -5.50 8.78 5.17
N ALA A 41 -6.75 8.88 4.73
CA ALA A 41 -7.45 10.16 4.57
C ALA A 41 -7.58 10.88 5.92
N ALA A 42 -7.93 10.18 6.99
CA ALA A 42 -8.00 10.75 8.33
C ALA A 42 -6.64 11.33 8.77
N VAL A 43 -5.53 10.60 8.53
CA VAL A 43 -4.17 11.09 8.82
C VAL A 43 -3.81 12.30 7.95
N GLU A 44 -4.14 12.28 6.66
CA GLU A 44 -3.88 13.41 5.75
C GLU A 44 -4.61 14.68 6.19
N VAL A 45 -5.88 14.57 6.62
CA VAL A 45 -6.67 15.70 7.12
C VAL A 45 -6.18 16.15 8.50
N GLY A 46 -5.99 15.23 9.44
CA GLY A 46 -5.57 15.55 10.81
C GLY A 46 -4.16 16.14 10.91
N GLN A 47 -3.31 15.92 9.90
CA GLN A 47 -1.92 16.39 9.85
C GLN A 47 -1.66 17.33 8.66
N GLU A 48 -2.70 17.89 8.04
CA GLU A 48 -2.59 18.67 6.79
C GLU A 48 -1.55 19.80 6.92
N GLU A 49 -1.61 20.56 8.02
CA GLU A 49 -0.68 21.66 8.25
C GLU A 49 0.78 21.20 8.35
N GLU A 50 1.06 20.13 9.09
CA GLU A 50 2.43 19.63 9.25
C GLU A 50 2.93 18.99 7.95
N ALA A 51 2.07 18.24 7.27
CA ALA A 51 2.36 17.63 5.98
C ALA A 51 2.70 18.70 4.93
N ALA A 52 1.92 19.79 4.86
CA ALA A 52 2.14 20.91 3.97
C ALA A 52 3.47 21.64 4.29
N LYS A 53 3.72 21.96 5.57
CA LYS A 53 4.96 22.62 6.02
C LYS A 53 6.22 21.84 5.63
N ARG A 54 6.15 20.50 5.65
CA ARG A 54 7.31 19.63 5.36
C ARG A 54 7.34 19.05 3.94
N GLY A 55 6.28 19.28 3.14
CA GLY A 55 6.11 18.65 1.84
C GLY A 55 6.02 17.12 1.91
N TRP A 56 5.46 16.59 3.00
CA TRP A 56 5.33 15.15 3.21
C TRP A 56 4.01 14.63 2.65
N GLN A 57 4.03 13.40 2.17
CA GLN A 57 2.84 12.67 1.74
C GLN A 57 2.72 11.40 2.57
N VAL A 58 1.49 11.05 2.95
CA VAL A 58 1.22 9.85 3.74
C VAL A 58 1.34 8.60 2.85
N SER A 59 1.99 7.57 3.38
CA SER A 59 2.23 6.30 2.72
C SER A 59 1.31 5.22 3.28
N THR A 60 0.42 4.70 2.44
CA THR A 60 -0.43 3.55 2.78
C THR A 60 0.39 2.33 3.22
N PHE A 61 1.57 2.13 2.60
CA PHE A 61 2.48 1.05 2.95
C PHE A 61 2.99 1.16 4.39
N TYR A 62 3.37 2.35 4.85
CA TYR A 62 3.87 2.51 6.22
C TYR A 62 2.74 2.44 7.26
N ILE A 63 1.53 2.87 6.91
CA ILE A 63 0.33 2.61 7.74
C ILE A 63 0.13 1.11 7.94
N ALA A 64 0.09 0.34 6.84
CA ALA A 64 -0.08 -1.11 6.91
C ALA A 64 1.05 -1.80 7.69
N THR A 65 2.29 -1.33 7.50
CA THR A 65 3.46 -1.83 8.23
C THR A 65 3.36 -1.57 9.73
N GLU A 66 2.94 -0.36 10.12
CA GLU A 66 2.76 0.01 11.53
C GLU A 66 1.68 -0.85 12.20
N VAL A 67 0.53 -1.03 11.53
CA VAL A 67 -0.54 -1.92 12.03
C VAL A 67 -0.01 -3.33 12.19
N LYS A 68 0.67 -3.88 11.18
CA LYS A 68 1.25 -5.23 11.25
C LYS A 68 2.25 -5.39 12.41
N ALA A 69 3.06 -4.37 12.68
CA ALA A 69 4.09 -4.40 13.72
C ALA A 69 3.51 -4.26 15.14
N THR A 70 2.43 -3.48 15.30
CA THR A 70 1.88 -3.13 16.61
C THR A 70 0.71 -4.02 17.04
N TYR A 71 -0.01 -4.63 16.08
CA TYR A 71 -1.26 -5.37 16.34
C TYR A 71 -1.12 -6.44 17.42
N SER A 72 -0.12 -7.32 17.32
CA SER A 72 0.03 -8.40 18.32
C SER A 72 0.32 -7.89 19.72
N GLY A 73 1.09 -6.80 19.84
CA GLY A 73 1.37 -6.18 21.14
C GLY A 73 0.13 -5.55 21.73
N MET A 74 -0.64 -4.84 20.90
CA MET A 74 -1.91 -4.24 21.30
C MET A 74 -2.94 -5.28 21.75
N MET A 75 -3.10 -6.39 21.00
CA MET A 75 -4.00 -7.48 21.39
C MET A 75 -3.59 -8.19 22.68
N THR A 76 -2.32 -8.06 23.11
CA THR A 76 -1.83 -8.61 24.38
C THR A 76 -2.02 -7.62 25.53
N ALA A 77 -1.85 -6.32 25.25
CA ALA A 77 -1.86 -5.28 26.28
C ALA A 77 -3.25 -4.74 26.60
N VAL A 78 -4.19 -4.80 25.65
CA VAL A 78 -5.54 -4.23 25.80
C VAL A 78 -6.53 -5.33 26.18
N GLU A 79 -7.24 -5.15 27.29
CA GLU A 79 -8.25 -6.10 27.75
C GLU A 79 -9.45 -6.17 26.79
N PRO A 80 -10.08 -7.35 26.59
CA PRO A 80 -11.23 -7.50 25.68
C PRO A 80 -12.40 -6.53 25.96
N GLN A 81 -12.60 -6.13 27.21
CA GLN A 81 -13.66 -5.22 27.63
C GLN A 81 -13.44 -3.81 27.09
N GLU A 82 -12.17 -3.38 26.94
CA GLU A 82 -11.83 -2.10 26.32
C GLU A 82 -12.16 -2.10 24.83
N TRP A 83 -12.32 -3.28 24.21
CA TRP A 83 -12.79 -3.41 22.83
C TRP A 83 -14.32 -3.43 22.68
N SER A 84 -15.07 -3.39 23.80
CA SER A 84 -16.52 -3.50 23.76
C SER A 84 -17.18 -2.19 23.33
N GLY A 85 -18.20 -2.28 22.49
CA GLY A 85 -18.97 -1.11 22.00
C GLY A 85 -18.36 -0.38 20.81
N GLN A 86 -17.14 -0.71 20.36
CA GLN A 86 -16.65 -0.19 19.08
C GLN A 86 -17.32 -0.88 17.89
N GLY A 87 -17.64 -0.10 16.86
CA GLY A 87 -18.35 -0.58 15.67
C GLY A 87 -19.87 -0.40 15.71
N GLU A 88 -20.44 0.11 16.81
CA GLU A 88 -21.84 0.56 16.88
C GLU A 88 -21.99 2.05 16.51
N GLU A 89 -20.88 2.75 16.32
CA GLU A 89 -20.80 4.17 15.98
C GLU A 89 -21.36 4.45 14.59
N SER A 90 -22.00 5.61 14.43
CA SER A 90 -22.35 6.12 13.10
C SER A 90 -21.07 6.48 12.31
N ALA A 91 -21.20 6.62 10.99
CA ALA A 91 -20.08 7.02 10.15
C ALA A 91 -19.50 8.38 10.57
N GLU A 92 -20.35 9.30 11.01
CA GLU A 92 -19.97 10.61 11.52
C GLU A 92 -19.14 10.48 12.81
N GLN A 93 -19.64 9.71 13.79
CA GLN A 93 -18.95 9.47 15.06
C GLN A 93 -17.59 8.81 14.85
N LEU A 94 -17.53 7.78 13.99
CA LEU A 94 -16.28 7.13 13.65
C LEU A 94 -15.30 8.11 12.99
N SER A 95 -15.78 9.00 12.12
CA SER A 95 -14.93 10.00 11.47
C SER A 95 -14.33 11.00 12.46
N GLU A 96 -15.10 11.44 13.47
CA GLU A 96 -14.62 12.32 14.53
C GLU A 96 -13.51 11.65 15.34
N VAL A 97 -13.73 10.39 15.75
CA VAL A 97 -12.74 9.60 16.48
C VAL A 97 -11.46 9.43 15.66
N LEU A 98 -11.58 9.07 14.38
CA LEU A 98 -10.42 8.91 13.49
C LEU A 98 -9.63 10.22 13.32
N LEU A 99 -10.30 11.36 13.24
CA LEU A 99 -9.64 12.67 13.13
C LEU A 99 -8.94 13.07 14.44
N GLU A 100 -9.52 12.77 15.61
CA GLU A 100 -8.86 13.00 16.89
C GLU A 100 -7.61 12.13 17.06
N LEU A 101 -7.70 10.85 16.71
CA LEU A 101 -6.55 9.94 16.72
C LEU A 101 -5.47 10.38 15.73
N ALA A 102 -5.87 10.81 14.53
CA ALA A 102 -4.95 11.27 13.49
C ALA A 102 -4.05 12.43 13.96
N LYS A 103 -4.54 13.32 14.82
CA LYS A 103 -3.74 14.43 15.39
C LYS A 103 -2.57 13.95 16.25
N GLN A 104 -2.66 12.75 16.83
CA GLN A 104 -1.62 12.18 17.69
C GLN A 104 -0.58 11.37 16.93
N VAL A 105 -0.80 11.13 15.63
CA VAL A 105 0.08 10.32 14.81
C VAL A 105 1.41 11.04 14.55
N LYS A 106 2.52 10.32 14.76
CA LYS A 106 3.84 10.81 14.41
C LYS A 106 4.08 10.74 12.90
N LEU A 107 3.70 11.79 12.17
CA LEU A 107 3.71 11.85 10.69
C LEU A 107 5.05 11.43 10.05
N SER A 108 6.18 11.70 10.71
CA SER A 108 7.51 11.32 10.21
C SER A 108 7.70 9.82 9.95
N THR A 109 6.94 8.97 10.64
CA THR A 109 6.98 7.50 10.51
C THR A 109 6.17 7.00 9.32
N LEU A 110 5.15 7.76 8.90
CA LEU A 110 4.21 7.36 7.86
C LEU A 110 4.49 8.02 6.50
N ARG A 111 5.53 8.85 6.40
CA ARG A 111 5.81 9.59 5.17
C ARG A 111 6.30 8.69 4.04
N LYS A 112 5.94 9.03 2.82
CA LYS A 112 6.60 8.52 1.62
C LYS A 112 8.07 8.96 1.62
N HIS A 113 8.94 8.05 1.18
CA HIS A 113 10.31 8.39 0.85
C HIS A 113 10.39 8.62 -0.66
N PRO A 114 10.40 9.89 -1.12
CA PRO A 114 10.46 10.16 -2.55
C PRO A 114 11.74 9.57 -3.12
N ARG A 115 11.61 8.77 -4.16
CA ARG A 115 12.76 8.21 -4.87
C ARG A 115 13.48 9.37 -5.56
N ALA A 116 14.79 9.49 -5.33
CA ALA A 116 15.61 10.44 -6.06
C ALA A 116 15.49 10.18 -7.58
N ALA A 117 15.53 11.25 -8.37
CA ALA A 117 15.50 11.13 -9.82
C ALA A 117 16.55 10.10 -10.29
N LYS A 118 16.12 9.17 -11.14
CA LYS A 118 17.03 8.14 -11.67
C LYS A 118 18.18 8.83 -12.37
N LYS A 119 19.42 8.54 -11.94
CA LYS A 119 20.61 9.08 -12.59
C LYS A 119 20.57 8.72 -14.08
N LYS A 120 20.63 9.74 -14.94
CA LYS A 120 20.72 9.55 -16.39
C LYS A 120 22.10 8.98 -16.70
N VAL A 121 22.18 7.65 -16.83
CA VAL A 121 23.38 6.99 -17.34
C VAL A 121 23.37 7.14 -18.85
N LYS A 122 24.45 7.69 -19.43
CA LYS A 122 24.64 7.70 -20.88
C LYS A 122 24.68 6.23 -21.32
N LYS A 123 23.70 5.82 -22.14
CA LYS A 123 23.74 4.49 -22.75
C LYS A 123 24.95 4.46 -23.67
N GLY A 124 25.84 3.49 -23.46
CA GLY A 124 26.97 3.28 -24.36
C GLY A 124 26.50 2.94 -25.78
N TYR A 125 27.41 3.06 -26.75
CA TYR A 125 27.17 2.52 -28.07
C TYR A 125 27.04 1.00 -27.96
N VAL A 126 25.99 0.45 -28.55
CA VAL A 126 25.84 -1.00 -28.79
C VAL A 126 25.81 -1.21 -30.30
N SER A 127 26.41 -2.30 -30.77
CA SER A 127 26.38 -2.64 -32.19
C SER A 127 24.95 -2.85 -32.67
N ALA A 128 24.70 -2.59 -33.96
CA ALA A 128 23.38 -2.84 -34.55
C ALA A 128 22.97 -4.31 -34.45
N GLU A 129 23.94 -5.23 -34.47
CA GLU A 129 23.72 -6.66 -34.30
C GLU A 129 23.22 -6.99 -32.88
N GLU A 130 23.87 -6.45 -31.85
CA GLU A 130 23.44 -6.67 -30.46
C GLU A 130 22.11 -6.00 -30.13
N ALA A 131 21.86 -4.81 -30.65
CA ALA A 131 20.57 -4.15 -30.45
C ALA A 131 19.40 -4.97 -31.03
N ARG A 132 19.62 -5.67 -32.15
CA ARG A 132 18.62 -6.52 -32.81
C ARG A 132 18.40 -7.87 -32.12
N LYS A 133 19.26 -8.28 -31.18
CA LYS A 133 19.02 -9.49 -30.35
C LYS A 133 17.82 -9.33 -29.40
N HIS A 134 17.42 -8.10 -29.09
CA HIS A 134 16.22 -7.84 -28.31
C HIS A 134 14.96 -8.05 -29.16
N VAL A 135 14.33 -9.21 -29.00
CA VAL A 135 13.04 -9.55 -29.62
C VAL A 135 11.94 -9.57 -28.57
N ALA A 136 10.74 -9.13 -28.97
CA ALA A 136 9.57 -9.25 -28.11
C ALA A 136 9.25 -10.73 -27.89
N THR A 137 9.07 -11.15 -26.64
CA THR A 137 8.72 -12.54 -26.28
C THR A 137 7.49 -13.03 -27.04
N ALA A 138 6.51 -12.14 -27.27
CA ALA A 138 5.32 -12.45 -28.06
C ALA A 138 5.62 -12.85 -29.52
N ARG A 139 6.67 -12.28 -30.15
CA ARG A 139 7.10 -12.65 -31.52
C ARG A 139 7.77 -14.02 -31.53
N VAL A 140 8.64 -14.28 -30.55
CA VAL A 140 9.29 -15.57 -30.38
C VAL A 140 8.26 -16.68 -30.20
N LEU A 141 7.23 -16.44 -29.37
CA LEU A 141 6.14 -17.39 -29.15
C LEU A 141 5.27 -17.62 -30.39
N LYS A 142 5.20 -16.64 -31.31
CA LYS A 142 4.54 -16.79 -32.62
C LYS A 142 5.42 -17.47 -33.68
N GLY A 143 6.66 -17.82 -33.34
CA GLY A 143 7.61 -18.42 -34.28
C GLY A 143 8.17 -17.43 -35.32
N GLU A 144 7.97 -16.13 -35.12
CA GLU A 144 8.56 -15.09 -35.96
C GLU A 144 10.07 -15.03 -35.70
N LYS A 145 10.88 -15.06 -36.77
CA LYS A 145 12.33 -14.92 -36.64
C LYS A 145 12.70 -13.50 -36.14
N PRO A 146 13.78 -13.36 -35.36
CA PRO A 146 14.32 -12.07 -34.93
C PRO A 146 14.48 -11.04 -36.04
#